data_AF-A0A8J7VW23-F1
#
_entry.id   AF-A0A8J7VW23-F1
#
_cell.length_a   1.000
_cell.length_b   1.000
_cell.length_c   1.000
_cell.angle_alpha   90.00
_cell.angle_beta   90.00
_cell.angle_gamma   90.00
#
_symmetry.space_group_name_H-M   'P 1'
#
loop_
_entity.id
_entity.type
_entity.pdbx_description
1 polymer ?
#
loop_
_entity_poly.entity_id
_entity_poly.type
_entity_poly.pdbx_seq_one_letter_code
_entity_poly.pdbx_strand_id
1 'polypeptide(L)'
;MKTPVRVAVTGAAGQIGYSLLFRIASGEMLGKDQPVILQLLELPMEKAQAALKGVIMELEDCAFPLLAGVVGTDDAEVAFKDADIALLVGARPRGPGMERKDLLLENAKIFNAQGAALNKVATRAVNVLVVGNPANTNAYNAMKSATDLPTKNFTALLRL
;
A
#
# COMPACT_ATOMS: atom_id res chain seq x y z
N MET A 1 -10.06 -24.18 0.23
CA MET A 1 -9.88 -22.76 0.60
C MET A 1 -9.87 -21.93 -0.67
N LYS A 2 -10.38 -20.70 -0.65
CA LYS A 2 -10.26 -19.77 -1.78
C LYS A 2 -8.80 -19.49 -2.08
N THR A 3 -8.47 -19.18 -3.34
CA THR A 3 -7.14 -18.72 -3.72
C THR A 3 -6.79 -17.46 -2.93
N PRO A 4 -5.59 -17.35 -2.31
CA PRO A 4 -5.20 -16.16 -1.58
C PRO A 4 -5.16 -14.91 -2.47
N VAL A 5 -5.64 -13.80 -1.94
CA VAL A 5 -5.60 -12.47 -2.59
C VAL A 5 -4.35 -11.72 -2.13
N ARG A 6 -3.61 -11.14 -3.06
CA ARG A 6 -2.40 -10.35 -2.79
C ARG A 6 -2.77 -8.90 -2.49
N VAL A 7 -2.50 -8.45 -1.27
CA VAL A 7 -2.82 -7.11 -0.78
C VAL A 7 -1.52 -6.36 -0.50
N ALA A 8 -1.21 -5.38 -1.34
CA ALA A 8 -0.07 -4.50 -1.16
C ALA A 8 -0.44 -3.29 -0.28
N VAL A 9 0.42 -2.93 0.68
CA VAL A 9 0.22 -1.78 1.57
C VAL A 9 1.51 -0.98 1.67
N THR A 10 1.47 0.32 1.34
CA THR A 10 2.65 1.21 1.45
C THR A 10 2.65 1.97 2.77
N GLY A 11 3.81 2.43 3.25
CA GLY A 11 3.90 3.07 4.57
C GLY A 11 3.46 2.11 5.68
N ALA A 12 3.77 0.83 5.49
CA ALA A 12 3.21 -0.28 6.28
C ALA A 12 3.62 -0.24 7.75
N ALA A 13 4.78 0.36 8.08
CA ALA A 13 5.23 0.53 9.46
C ALA A 13 4.72 1.84 10.10
N GLY A 14 3.95 2.64 9.37
CA GLY A 14 3.29 3.84 9.90
C GLY A 14 2.08 3.53 10.78
N GLN A 15 1.57 4.56 11.47
CA GLN A 15 0.44 4.44 12.42
C GLN A 15 -0.84 3.86 11.79
N ILE A 16 -1.16 4.29 10.56
CA ILE A 16 -2.32 3.74 9.83
C ILE A 16 -2.08 2.28 9.47
N GLY A 17 -0.89 1.93 8.98
CA GLY A 17 -0.49 0.54 8.69
C GLY A 17 -0.66 -0.35 9.91
N TYR A 18 -0.15 0.09 11.06
CA TYR A 18 -0.25 -0.64 12.33
C TYR A 18 -1.70 -0.90 12.78
N SER A 19 -2.65 -0.01 12.46
CA SER A 19 -4.07 -0.24 12.78
C SER A 19 -4.81 -1.06 11.71
N LEU A 20 -4.29 -1.07 10.49
CA LEU A 20 -4.94 -1.62 9.31
C LEU A 20 -4.58 -3.09 9.07
N LEU A 21 -3.29 -3.43 9.13
CA LEU A 21 -2.77 -4.71 8.67
C LEU A 21 -3.35 -5.91 9.44
N PHE A 22 -3.45 -5.81 10.76
CA PHE A 22 -4.01 -6.88 11.60
C PHE A 22 -5.49 -7.13 11.30
N ARG A 23 -6.26 -6.09 11.00
CA ARG A 23 -7.68 -6.22 10.62
C ARG A 23 -7.82 -6.87 9.24
N ILE A 24 -6.95 -6.54 8.29
CA ILE A 24 -6.89 -7.23 6.99
C ILE A 24 -6.57 -8.72 7.21
N ALA A 25 -5.52 -9.04 7.95
CA ALA A 25 -5.09 -10.41 8.22
C ALA A 25 -6.15 -11.23 8.98
N SER A 26 -6.96 -10.60 9.82
CA SER A 26 -8.10 -11.24 10.49
C SER A 26 -9.31 -11.51 9.58
N GLY A 27 -9.30 -11.06 8.33
CA GLY A 27 -10.39 -11.21 7.36
C GLY A 27 -11.48 -10.14 7.42
N GLU A 28 -11.29 -9.03 8.12
CA GLU A 28 -12.31 -7.97 8.20
C GLU A 28 -12.47 -7.16 6.91
N MET A 29 -11.45 -7.15 6.03
CA MET A 29 -11.52 -6.41 4.77
C MET A 29 -12.20 -7.21 3.64
N LEU A 30 -11.87 -8.51 3.52
CA LEU A 30 -12.25 -9.35 2.38
C LEU A 30 -13.18 -10.52 2.75
N GLY A 31 -13.55 -10.63 4.02
CA GLY A 31 -14.39 -11.71 4.54
C GLY A 31 -13.58 -12.79 5.28
N LYS A 32 -14.27 -13.50 6.17
CA LYS A 32 -13.68 -14.53 7.06
C LYS A 32 -13.36 -15.85 6.35
N ASP A 33 -13.54 -15.93 5.04
CA ASP A 33 -13.28 -17.10 4.20
C ASP A 33 -12.25 -16.85 3.09
N GLN A 34 -11.63 -15.65 3.05
CA GLN A 34 -10.69 -15.21 2.02
C GLN A 34 -9.27 -15.12 2.60
N PRO A 35 -8.36 -16.05 2.25
CA PRO A 35 -6.96 -15.94 2.61
C PRO A 35 -6.31 -14.73 1.91
N VAL A 36 -5.30 -14.15 2.55
CA VAL A 36 -4.56 -12.98 2.05
C VAL A 36 -3.06 -13.20 2.13
N ILE A 37 -2.33 -12.61 1.17
CA ILE A 37 -0.88 -12.44 1.21
C ILE A 37 -0.62 -10.94 1.34
N LEU A 38 0.04 -10.52 2.42
CA LEU A 38 0.38 -9.12 2.64
C LEU A 38 1.73 -8.79 2.00
N GLN A 39 1.76 -7.77 1.16
CA GLN A 39 2.98 -7.26 0.53
C GLN A 39 3.24 -5.82 1.00
N LEU A 40 4.19 -5.67 1.90
CA LEU A 40 4.37 -4.46 2.70
C LEU A 40 5.56 -3.65 2.19
N LEU A 41 5.30 -2.40 1.82
CA LEU A 41 6.31 -1.46 1.35
C LEU A 41 6.61 -0.40 2.42
N GLU A 42 7.88 -0.22 2.72
CA GLU A 42 8.38 0.94 3.47
C GLU A 42 9.54 1.63 2.76
N LEU A 43 9.93 2.80 3.26
CA LEU A 43 11.08 3.54 2.72
C LEU A 43 12.39 2.72 2.86
N PRO A 44 13.36 2.91 1.93
CA PRO A 44 14.70 2.32 2.00
C PRO A 44 15.56 3.03 3.06
N MET A 45 15.09 3.02 4.30
CA MET A 45 15.75 3.60 5.46
C MET A 45 15.83 2.54 6.56
N GLU A 46 17.01 2.35 7.14
CA GLU A 46 17.26 1.32 8.16
C GLU A 46 16.22 1.33 9.29
N LYS A 47 15.88 2.53 9.81
CA LYS A 47 14.85 2.68 10.85
C LYS A 47 13.45 2.24 10.38
N ALA A 48 13.08 2.56 9.15
CA ALA A 48 11.76 2.20 8.60
C ALA A 48 11.69 0.70 8.32
N GLN A 49 12.76 0.10 7.78
CA GLN A 49 12.86 -1.33 7.54
C GLN A 49 12.91 -2.14 8.84
N ALA A 50 13.60 -1.65 9.87
CA ALA A 50 13.57 -2.27 11.20
C ALA A 50 12.16 -2.23 11.83
N ALA A 51 11.46 -1.11 11.70
CA ALA A 51 10.07 -1.00 12.15
C ALA A 51 9.14 -1.94 11.35
N LEU A 52 9.31 -2.02 10.03
CA LEU A 52 8.58 -2.94 9.18
C LEU A 52 8.78 -4.40 9.62
N LYS A 53 10.03 -4.79 9.89
CA LYS A 53 10.36 -6.11 10.41
C LYS A 53 9.63 -6.39 11.74
N GLY A 54 9.58 -5.42 12.65
CA GLY A 54 8.80 -5.53 13.89
C GLY A 54 7.32 -5.80 13.63
N VAL A 55 6.71 -5.04 12.71
CA VAL A 55 5.29 -5.25 12.34
C VAL A 55 5.05 -6.65 11.73
N ILE A 56 6.00 -7.17 10.94
CA ILE A 56 5.90 -8.53 10.39
C ILE A 56 5.96 -9.58 11.51
N MET A 57 6.88 -9.42 12.48
CA MET A 57 6.95 -10.31 13.64
C MET A 57 5.62 -10.31 14.42
N GLU A 58 5.02 -9.15 14.65
CA GLU A 58 3.73 -9.06 15.33
C GLU A 58 2.58 -9.71 14.55
N LEU A 59 2.59 -9.62 13.21
CA LEU A 59 1.62 -10.31 12.35
C LEU A 59 1.77 -11.84 12.43
N GLU A 60 3.00 -12.34 12.50
CA GLU A 60 3.30 -13.76 12.67
C GLU A 60 2.85 -14.26 14.05
N ASP A 61 3.11 -13.49 15.11
CA ASP A 61 2.73 -13.82 16.49
C ASP A 61 1.20 -13.88 16.71
N CYS A 62 0.42 -13.18 15.89
CA CYS A 62 -1.04 -13.24 15.94
C CYS A 62 -1.63 -14.56 15.44
N ALA A 63 -0.84 -15.41 14.76
CA ALA A 63 -1.27 -16.71 14.24
C ALA A 63 -2.59 -16.67 13.43
N PHE A 64 -2.77 -15.63 12.60
CA PHE A 64 -4.00 -15.46 11.82
C PHE A 64 -4.19 -16.59 10.79
N PRO A 65 -5.32 -17.33 10.83
CA PRO A 65 -5.51 -18.48 9.94
C PRO A 65 -5.71 -18.09 8.46
N LEU A 66 -6.02 -16.83 8.18
CA LEU A 66 -6.20 -16.30 6.82
C LEU A 66 -4.93 -15.66 6.27
N LEU A 67 -3.88 -15.48 7.06
CA LEU A 67 -2.63 -14.89 6.61
C LEU A 67 -1.76 -15.97 5.95
N ALA A 68 -1.90 -16.10 4.63
CA ALA A 68 -1.21 -17.12 3.83
C ALA A 68 0.26 -16.76 3.56
N GLY A 69 0.65 -15.51 3.77
CA GLY A 69 2.04 -15.07 3.66
C GLY A 69 2.21 -13.57 3.89
N VAL A 70 3.44 -13.17 4.22
CA VAL A 70 3.84 -11.77 4.39
C VAL A 70 5.18 -11.55 3.69
N VAL A 71 5.32 -10.45 2.97
CA VAL A 71 6.56 -10.00 2.36
C VAL A 71 6.80 -8.55 2.76
N GLY A 72 7.96 -8.22 3.32
CA GLY A 72 8.39 -6.86 3.57
C GLY A 72 9.51 -6.44 2.63
N THR A 73 9.46 -5.22 2.10
CA THR A 73 10.46 -4.72 1.14
C THR A 73 10.50 -3.18 1.12
N ASP A 74 11.56 -2.63 0.53
CA ASP A 74 11.68 -1.23 0.11
C ASP A 74 11.54 -1.03 -1.41
N ASP A 75 11.36 -2.10 -2.18
CA ASP A 75 11.16 -2.06 -3.63
C ASP A 75 9.67 -2.13 -3.97
N ALA A 76 9.16 -1.09 -4.63
CA ALA A 76 7.79 -1.00 -5.07
C ALA A 76 7.40 -2.09 -6.08
N GLU A 77 8.32 -2.54 -6.95
CA GLU A 77 8.04 -3.62 -7.90
C GLU A 77 7.91 -4.97 -7.20
N VAL A 78 8.64 -5.19 -6.10
CA VAL A 78 8.46 -6.40 -5.27
C VAL A 78 7.15 -6.33 -4.49
N ALA A 79 6.84 -5.17 -3.90
CA ALA A 79 5.61 -4.98 -3.12
C ALA A 79 4.34 -5.08 -3.99
N PHE A 80 4.38 -4.60 -5.23
CA PHE A 80 3.22 -4.62 -6.12
C PHE A 80 3.17 -5.83 -7.05
N LYS A 81 4.13 -6.76 -6.95
CA LYS A 81 4.18 -7.93 -7.80
C LYS A 81 2.92 -8.77 -7.67
N ASP A 82 2.17 -8.87 -8.76
CA ASP A 82 0.92 -9.62 -8.87
C ASP A 82 -0.14 -9.17 -7.83
N ALA A 83 -0.09 -7.93 -7.37
CA ALA A 83 -1.07 -7.40 -6.42
C ALA A 83 -2.49 -7.35 -7.03
N ASP A 84 -3.47 -7.83 -6.27
CA ASP A 84 -4.90 -7.74 -6.59
C ASP A 84 -5.51 -6.46 -6.00
N ILE A 85 -4.98 -6.01 -4.86
CA ILE A 85 -5.38 -4.79 -4.17
C ILE A 85 -4.12 -4.04 -3.73
N ALA A 86 -4.09 -2.72 -3.92
CA ALA A 86 -3.03 -1.84 -3.44
C ALA A 86 -3.59 -0.69 -2.60
N LEU A 87 -3.18 -0.62 -1.34
CA LEU A 87 -3.53 0.43 -0.39
C LEU A 87 -2.33 1.38 -0.25
N LEU A 88 -2.38 2.53 -0.94
CA LEU A 88 -1.30 3.50 -0.96
C LEU A 88 -1.46 4.48 0.22
N VAL A 89 -0.94 4.07 1.39
CA VAL A 89 -1.05 4.81 2.65
C VAL A 89 0.13 5.76 2.86
N GLY A 90 1.34 5.33 2.51
CA GLY A 90 2.55 6.13 2.65
C GLY A 90 2.54 7.36 1.74
N ALA A 91 2.71 8.54 2.33
CA ALA A 91 2.85 9.83 1.65
C ALA A 91 3.84 10.71 2.41
N ARG A 92 4.39 11.74 1.75
CA ARG A 92 5.25 12.72 2.40
C ARG A 92 4.40 13.59 3.34
N PRO A 93 4.66 13.60 4.66
CA PRO A 93 3.96 14.51 5.55
C PRO A 93 4.44 15.95 5.35
N ARG A 94 3.58 16.92 5.67
CA ARG A 94 3.95 18.33 5.63
C ARG A 94 4.95 18.66 6.74
N GLY A 95 6.13 19.15 6.35
CA GLY A 95 7.17 19.57 7.30
C GLY A 95 7.07 21.05 7.70
N PRO A 96 7.77 21.47 8.77
CA PRO A 96 7.92 22.88 9.12
C PRO A 96 8.47 23.70 7.95
N GLY A 97 7.87 24.86 7.65
CA GLY A 97 8.29 25.75 6.56
C GLY A 97 7.97 25.25 5.15
N MET A 98 7.41 24.06 4.97
CA MET A 98 7.07 23.51 3.66
C MET A 98 5.87 24.23 3.04
N GLU A 99 6.05 24.78 1.84
CA GLU A 99 4.96 25.34 1.05
C GLU A 99 4.08 24.23 0.47
N ARG A 100 2.84 24.59 0.10
CA ARG A 100 1.92 23.64 -0.54
C ARG A 100 2.49 23.08 -1.84
N LYS A 101 3.20 23.89 -2.63
CA LYS A 101 3.80 23.46 -3.90
C LYS A 101 4.84 22.37 -3.68
N ASP A 102 5.67 22.50 -2.66
CA ASP A 102 6.76 21.55 -2.36
C ASP A 102 6.17 20.20 -1.94
N LEU A 103 5.16 20.23 -1.06
CA LEU A 103 4.43 19.03 -0.63
C LEU A 103 3.80 18.30 -1.83
N LEU A 104 3.20 19.04 -2.76
CA LEU A 104 2.59 18.48 -3.97
C LEU A 104 3.64 17.86 -4.90
N LEU A 105 4.78 18.53 -5.10
CA LEU A 105 5.87 18.03 -5.94
C LEU A 105 6.51 16.76 -5.37
N GLU A 106 6.76 16.72 -4.06
CA GLU A 106 7.33 15.54 -3.41
C GLU A 106 6.37 14.34 -3.44
N ASN A 107 5.09 14.55 -3.16
CA ASN A 107 4.11 13.48 -3.29
C ASN A 107 3.91 13.05 -4.76
N ALA A 108 3.93 13.97 -5.73
CA ALA A 108 3.87 13.61 -7.14
C ALA A 108 4.98 12.62 -7.53
N LYS A 109 6.22 12.81 -7.05
CA LYS A 109 7.31 11.85 -7.28
C LYS A 109 6.98 10.46 -6.75
N ILE A 110 6.49 10.37 -5.50
CA ILE A 110 6.14 9.10 -4.85
C ILE A 110 5.04 8.38 -5.63
N PHE A 111 3.93 9.06 -5.90
CA PHE A 111 2.76 8.44 -6.52
C PHE A 111 2.94 8.17 -8.01
N ASN A 112 3.76 8.94 -8.72
CA ASN A 112 4.14 8.61 -10.09
C ASN A 112 4.99 7.33 -10.13
N ALA A 113 5.97 7.20 -9.22
CA ALA A 113 6.80 6.00 -9.14
C ALA A 113 5.99 4.76 -8.75
N GLN A 114 5.11 4.87 -7.75
CA GLN A 114 4.22 3.78 -7.36
C GLN A 114 3.22 3.41 -8.46
N GLY A 115 2.65 4.40 -9.17
CA GLY A 115 1.80 4.18 -10.33
C GLY A 115 2.53 3.41 -11.44
N ALA A 116 3.76 3.81 -11.77
CA ALA A 116 4.57 3.12 -12.76
C ALA A 116 4.91 1.67 -12.35
N ALA A 117 5.23 1.44 -11.07
CA ALA A 117 5.47 0.10 -10.54
C ALA A 117 4.21 -0.78 -10.61
N LEU A 118 3.04 -0.28 -10.17
CA LEU A 118 1.75 -0.96 -10.34
C LEU A 118 1.50 -1.31 -11.81
N ASN A 119 1.71 -0.34 -12.70
CA ASN A 119 1.55 -0.54 -14.14
C ASN A 119 2.37 -1.70 -14.67
N LYS A 120 3.61 -1.84 -14.19
CA LYS A 120 4.55 -2.85 -14.65
C LYS A 120 4.25 -4.24 -14.09
N VAL A 121 3.92 -4.35 -12.80
CA VAL A 121 3.99 -5.65 -12.10
C VAL A 121 2.70 -6.11 -11.43
N ALA A 122 1.69 -5.25 -11.25
CA ALA A 122 0.44 -5.65 -10.61
C ALA A 122 -0.47 -6.42 -11.59
N THR A 123 -1.53 -7.05 -11.07
CA THR A 123 -2.54 -7.65 -11.93
C THR A 123 -3.22 -6.58 -12.78
N ARG A 124 -3.68 -6.94 -13.99
CA ARG A 124 -4.41 -5.98 -14.86
C ARG A 124 -5.75 -5.53 -14.30
N ALA A 125 -6.24 -6.22 -13.28
CA ALA A 125 -7.49 -5.92 -12.57
C ALA A 125 -7.26 -5.34 -11.17
N VAL A 126 -6.03 -4.94 -10.82
CA VAL A 126 -5.69 -4.43 -9.48
C VAL A 126 -6.62 -3.28 -9.08
N ASN A 127 -7.14 -3.32 -7.84
CA ASN A 127 -7.90 -2.23 -7.26
C ASN A 127 -7.00 -1.38 -6.36
N VAL A 128 -6.96 -0.07 -6.60
CA VAL A 128 -6.04 0.85 -5.92
C VAL A 128 -6.84 1.84 -5.08
N LEU A 129 -6.52 1.92 -3.80
CA LEU A 129 -7.06 2.91 -2.87
C LEU A 129 -5.93 3.78 -2.33
N VAL A 130 -5.99 5.08 -2.59
CA VAL A 130 -5.06 6.05 -2.04
C VAL A 130 -5.61 6.64 -0.75
N VAL A 131 -4.82 6.52 0.31
CA VAL A 131 -5.10 7.08 1.65
C VAL A 131 -4.14 8.23 1.96
N GLY A 132 -2.90 8.15 1.48
CA GLY A 132 -1.88 9.17 1.72
C GLY A 132 -2.28 10.53 1.15
N ASN A 133 -2.27 11.56 2.01
CA ASN A 133 -2.73 12.89 1.64
C ASN A 133 -1.72 13.67 0.78
N PRO A 134 -2.19 14.53 -0.16
CA PRO A 134 -3.59 14.79 -0.53
C PRO A 134 -4.19 13.68 -1.42
N ALA A 135 -5.13 12.91 -0.89
CA ALA A 135 -5.52 11.60 -1.44
C ALA A 135 -6.02 11.67 -2.88
N ASN A 136 -6.92 12.60 -3.21
CA ASN A 136 -7.48 12.74 -4.57
C ASN A 136 -6.40 13.08 -5.62
N THR A 137 -5.49 14.00 -5.30
CA THR A 137 -4.41 14.41 -6.21
C THR A 137 -3.37 13.29 -6.35
N ASN A 138 -3.05 12.60 -5.26
CA ASN A 138 -2.15 11.46 -5.28
C ASN A 138 -2.71 10.28 -6.08
N ALA A 139 -4.01 9.99 -5.96
CA ALA A 139 -4.71 9.02 -6.80
C ALA A 139 -4.64 9.39 -8.28
N TYR A 140 -4.85 10.67 -8.61
CA TYR A 140 -4.71 11.16 -9.99
C TYR A 140 -3.29 10.94 -10.54
N ASN A 141 -2.26 11.24 -9.76
CA ASN A 141 -0.86 11.05 -10.16
C ASN A 141 -0.55 9.56 -10.42
N ALA A 142 -0.91 8.69 -9.47
CA ALA A 142 -0.73 7.25 -9.63
C ALA A 142 -1.46 6.69 -10.87
N MET A 143 -2.72 7.09 -11.07
CA MET A 143 -3.52 6.73 -12.24
C MET A 143 -2.86 7.17 -13.55
N LYS A 144 -2.33 8.39 -13.61
CA LYS A 144 -1.70 8.93 -14.83
C LYS A 144 -0.36 8.25 -15.15
N SER A 145 0.33 7.71 -14.16
CA SER A 145 1.54 6.90 -14.36
C SER A 145 1.27 5.42 -14.64
N ALA A 146 0.00 4.99 -14.66
CA ALA A 146 -0.40 3.61 -14.88
C ALA A 146 -1.32 3.44 -16.09
N THR A 147 -0.75 3.66 -17.29
CA THR A 147 -1.49 3.73 -18.56
C THR A 147 -2.14 2.41 -18.99
N ASP A 148 -1.64 1.28 -18.52
CA ASP A 148 -2.11 -0.06 -18.90
C ASP A 148 -3.14 -0.63 -17.91
N LEU A 149 -3.49 0.14 -16.87
CA LEU A 149 -4.48 -0.23 -15.87
C LEU A 149 -5.77 0.59 -16.03
N PRO A 150 -6.96 0.00 -15.79
CA PRO A 150 -8.21 0.74 -15.89
C PRO A 150 -8.24 1.92 -14.92
N THR A 151 -8.48 3.13 -15.44
CA THR A 151 -8.50 4.36 -14.63
C THR A 151 -9.54 4.31 -13.50
N LYS A 152 -10.67 3.63 -13.73
CA LYS A 152 -11.73 3.42 -12.72
C LYS A 152 -11.27 2.65 -11.47
N ASN A 153 -10.15 1.92 -11.55
CA ASN A 153 -9.62 1.16 -10.43
C ASN A 153 -8.80 2.02 -9.46
N PHE A 154 -8.50 3.28 -9.81
CA PHE A 154 -7.80 4.21 -8.93
C PHE A 154 -8.80 5.06 -8.17
N THR A 155 -8.84 4.88 -6.85
CA THR A 155 -9.76 5.57 -5.94
C THR A 155 -9.00 6.31 -4.85
N ALA A 156 -9.66 7.31 -4.25
CA ALA A 156 -9.15 8.03 -3.09
C ALA A 156 -10.11 7.85 -1.92
N LEU A 157 -9.58 7.69 -0.71
CA LEU A 157 -10.39 7.48 0.48
C LEU A 157 -11.08 8.79 0.89
N LEU A 158 -12.39 8.83 0.71
CA LEU A 158 -13.28 9.88 1.26
C LEU A 158 -14.21 9.34 2.37
N ARG A 159 -14.10 8.05 2.70
CA ARG A 159 -14.85 7.42 3.79
C ARG A 159 -14.15 7.72 5.11
N LEU A 160 -14.90 8.35 6.03
CA LEU A 160 -14.52 8.61 7.41
C LEU A 160 -15.11 7.57 8.37
#